data_AF-A0A0B7IWK5-F1
#
_entry.id   AF-A0A0B7IWK5-F1
#
_cell.length_a   1.000
_cell.length_b   1.000
_cell.length_c   1.000
_cell.angle_alpha   90.00
_cell.angle_beta   90.00
_cell.angle_gamma   90.00
#
_symmetry.space_group_name_H-M   'P 1'
#
loop_
_entity.id
_entity.type
_entity.pdbx_description
1 polymer ?
#
loop_
_entity_poly.entity_id
_entity_poly.type
_entity_poly.pdbx_seq_one_letter_code
_entity_poly.pdbx_strand_id
1 'polypeptide(L)'
;MTKQGRNDPCACGSGKKFKQCCASKPAQTVSPQALMQGLRTAWVNFEAQRFEQAKSICQQIIQAVPAQIDAVHLLGLIALKDGDIEAAVTHLSNVVKRDATKPQYIANLGFAYHEQGKLDLAIAAYRKAIALEPRYLDAHYNLHAALIDAKNLAPSIASLEAVIQLNPQDADAIFMLGMLQDYQGNTKAAEAEFEKIQHGDALIKSRLDAWQYFKGAIKDKLPPVTGSIHATFELATKASKVKGAVLEFGVRHANSTRQLATLAKQDVHGFDSFEGIPEDWHDEGKGSYSTRGVIPKVPSNIHLHAGWFDATLPEFLKTNTEQARLINIDCDIYSSTKTVLDLLAPRIVKGTVIIFDEYIGNQHWREDEYKAFQEALKTYGWKYEYLAFSFFTKQVVVRIC
;
A
#
# COMPACT_ATOMS: atom_id res chain seq x y z
N MET A 1 -25.89 -19.26 -32.35
CA MET A 1 -26.65 -18.03 -32.09
C MET A 1 -27.07 -17.42 -33.42
N THR A 2 -28.37 -17.39 -33.71
CA THR A 2 -28.96 -16.78 -34.91
C THR A 2 -28.68 -15.26 -34.91
N LYS A 3 -28.14 -14.73 -36.01
CA LYS A 3 -27.86 -13.28 -36.15
C LYS A 3 -29.18 -12.50 -36.24
N GLN A 4 -29.39 -11.53 -35.36
CA GLN A 4 -30.55 -10.63 -35.38
C GLN A 4 -30.62 -9.86 -36.71
N GLY A 5 -31.75 -9.94 -37.40
CA GLY A 5 -32.00 -9.31 -38.68
C GLY A 5 -32.17 -7.79 -38.54
N ARG A 6 -31.76 -7.03 -39.56
CA ARG A 6 -31.78 -5.56 -39.55
C ARG A 6 -33.16 -4.93 -39.29
N ASN A 7 -34.24 -5.63 -39.66
CA ASN A 7 -35.61 -5.15 -39.48
C ASN A 7 -36.29 -5.70 -38.22
N ASP A 8 -35.59 -6.55 -37.44
CA ASP A 8 -36.14 -7.15 -36.23
C ASP A 8 -36.32 -6.09 -35.13
N PRO A 9 -37.25 -6.30 -34.18
CA PRO A 9 -37.35 -5.44 -33.00
C PRO A 9 -36.02 -5.40 -32.23
N CYS A 10 -35.60 -4.21 -31.81
CA CYS A 10 -34.33 -4.04 -31.12
C CYS A 10 -34.37 -4.65 -29.72
N ALA A 11 -33.36 -5.44 -29.37
CA ALA A 11 -33.30 -6.18 -28.11
C ALA A 11 -33.18 -5.29 -26.85
N CYS A 12 -32.94 -3.99 -27.02
CA CYS A 12 -32.86 -3.02 -25.92
C CYS A 12 -34.24 -2.53 -25.41
N GLY A 13 -35.34 -3.07 -25.95
CA GLY A 13 -36.70 -2.73 -25.48
C GLY A 13 -37.21 -1.36 -25.94
N SER A 14 -36.52 -0.69 -26.88
CA SER A 14 -36.86 0.68 -27.32
C SER A 14 -38.09 0.79 -28.23
N GLY A 15 -38.72 -0.32 -28.62
CA GLY A 15 -39.82 -0.36 -29.58
C GLY A 15 -39.45 -0.04 -31.03
N LYS A 16 -38.17 0.23 -31.33
CA LYS A 16 -37.67 0.54 -32.68
C LYS A 16 -37.05 -0.69 -33.36
N LYS A 17 -36.95 -0.69 -34.70
CA LYS A 17 -36.23 -1.73 -35.46
C LYS A 17 -34.73 -1.66 -35.19
N PHE A 18 -34.04 -2.80 -35.18
CA PHE A 18 -32.60 -2.92 -34.87
C PHE A 18 -31.74 -1.94 -35.68
N LYS A 19 -32.00 -1.80 -37.00
CA LYS A 19 -31.30 -0.85 -37.88
C LYS A 19 -31.49 0.64 -37.53
N GLN A 20 -32.56 0.99 -36.82
CA GLN A 20 -32.92 2.35 -36.43
C GLN A 20 -32.54 2.67 -34.97
N CYS A 21 -31.91 1.73 -34.26
CA CYS A 21 -31.57 1.88 -32.86
C CYS A 21 -30.11 1.49 -32.58
N CYS A 22 -29.78 0.20 -32.67
CA CYS A 22 -28.46 -0.31 -32.29
C CYS A 22 -27.55 -0.59 -33.49
N ALA A 23 -28.09 -0.83 -34.69
CA ALA A 23 -27.28 -0.97 -35.91
C ALA A 23 -26.89 0.38 -36.54
N SER A 24 -27.43 1.50 -36.04
CA SER A 24 -27.17 2.86 -36.50
C SER A 24 -26.17 3.65 -35.64
N LYS A 25 -25.55 3.02 -34.63
CA LYS A 25 -24.35 3.59 -34.00
C LYS A 25 -23.15 3.10 -34.80
N PRO A 26 -22.60 3.89 -35.75
CA PRO A 26 -21.25 3.58 -36.21
C PRO A 26 -20.37 3.49 -34.96
N ALA A 27 -19.49 2.48 -34.90
CA ALA A 27 -18.37 2.54 -33.97
C ALA A 27 -17.74 3.92 -34.20
N GLN A 28 -17.83 4.80 -33.20
CA GLN A 28 -17.32 6.16 -33.34
C GLN A 28 -15.84 6.01 -33.66
N THR A 29 -15.46 6.27 -34.91
CA THR A 29 -14.06 6.35 -35.29
C THR A 29 -13.53 7.61 -34.62
N VAL A 30 -12.99 7.44 -33.41
CA VAL A 30 -12.34 8.51 -32.66
C VAL A 30 -11.14 8.95 -33.50
N SER A 31 -11.10 10.23 -33.88
CA SER A 31 -9.97 10.75 -34.62
C SER A 31 -8.69 10.65 -33.76
N PRO A 32 -7.50 10.45 -34.36
CA PRO A 32 -6.25 10.39 -33.59
C PRO A 32 -6.05 11.62 -32.70
N GLN A 33 -6.45 12.80 -33.17
CA GLN A 33 -6.39 14.04 -32.39
C GLN A 33 -7.33 14.02 -31.18
N ALA A 34 -8.58 13.56 -31.35
CA ALA A 34 -9.52 13.43 -30.24
C ALA A 34 -9.04 12.40 -29.21
N LEU A 35 -8.43 11.30 -29.66
CA LEU A 35 -7.85 10.29 -28.78
C LEU A 35 -6.68 10.86 -27.95
N MET A 36 -5.72 11.52 -28.59
CA MET A 36 -4.60 12.16 -27.91
C MET A 36 -5.07 13.22 -26.91
N GLN A 37 -6.07 14.03 -27.27
CA GLN A 37 -6.63 15.02 -26.36
C GLN A 37 -7.33 14.37 -25.17
N GLY A 38 -8.08 13.29 -25.39
CA GLY A 38 -8.71 12.51 -24.32
C GLY A 38 -7.68 11.97 -23.32
N LEU A 39 -6.58 11.40 -23.83
CA LEU A 39 -5.50 10.88 -22.98
C LEU A 39 -4.80 11.96 -22.17
N ARG A 40 -4.50 13.10 -22.81
CA ARG A 40 -3.93 14.26 -22.11
C ARG A 40 -4.86 14.73 -20.99
N THR A 41 -6.15 14.84 -21.26
CA THR A 41 -7.14 15.25 -20.25
C THR A 41 -7.21 14.22 -19.11
N ALA A 42 -7.17 12.92 -19.40
CA ALA A 42 -7.13 11.89 -18.36
C ALA A 42 -5.88 12.02 -17.48
N TRP A 43 -4.72 12.25 -18.09
CA TRP A 43 -3.46 12.43 -17.39
C TRP A 43 -3.47 13.68 -16.50
N VAL A 44 -3.96 14.81 -17.01
CA VAL A 44 -4.10 16.06 -16.22
C VAL A 44 -5.05 15.87 -15.03
N ASN A 45 -6.11 15.08 -15.18
CA ASN A 45 -6.97 14.74 -14.04
C ASN A 45 -6.25 13.84 -13.03
N PHE A 46 -5.47 12.87 -13.50
CA PHE A 46 -4.67 12.03 -12.62
C PHE A 46 -3.63 12.84 -11.81
N GLU A 47 -2.87 13.73 -12.47
CA GLU A 47 -1.89 14.61 -11.81
C GLU A 47 -2.54 15.55 -10.81
N ALA A 48 -3.77 16.00 -11.09
CA ALA A 48 -4.55 16.83 -10.18
C ALA A 48 -5.34 16.02 -9.13
N GLN A 49 -5.01 14.74 -8.92
CA GLN A 49 -5.66 13.81 -7.98
C GLN A 49 -7.17 13.63 -8.19
N ARG A 50 -7.67 13.99 -9.37
CA ARG A 50 -9.05 13.82 -9.83
C ARG A 50 -9.25 12.42 -10.42
N PHE A 51 -9.02 11.40 -9.59
CA PHE A 51 -8.91 10.00 -10.03
C PHE A 51 -10.20 9.45 -10.63
N GLU A 52 -11.37 9.78 -10.08
CA GLU A 52 -12.65 9.33 -10.62
C GLU A 52 -12.93 9.95 -12.01
N GLN A 53 -12.59 11.24 -12.21
CA GLN A 53 -12.69 11.85 -13.53
C GLN A 53 -11.71 11.20 -14.52
N ALA A 54 -10.45 10.99 -14.12
CA ALA A 54 -9.44 10.33 -14.96
C ALA A 54 -9.88 8.91 -15.35
N LYS A 55 -10.38 8.13 -14.38
CA LYS A 55 -10.91 6.78 -14.58
C LYS A 55 -12.08 6.75 -15.55
N SER A 56 -13.04 7.67 -15.40
CA SER A 56 -14.19 7.82 -16.30
C SER A 56 -13.75 8.10 -17.74
N ILE A 57 -12.79 9.02 -17.93
CA ILE A 57 -12.25 9.33 -19.27
C ILE A 57 -11.54 8.10 -19.86
N CYS A 58 -10.69 7.41 -19.09
CA CYS A 58 -10.03 6.18 -19.53
C CYS A 58 -11.04 5.11 -19.96
N GLN A 59 -12.12 4.92 -19.19
CA GLN A 59 -13.17 3.96 -19.53
C GLN A 59 -13.89 4.34 -20.83
N GLN A 60 -14.18 5.62 -21.06
CA GLN A 60 -14.76 6.10 -22.32
C GLN A 60 -13.81 5.84 -23.50
N ILE A 61 -12.52 6.11 -23.33
CA ILE A 61 -11.50 5.82 -24.35
C ILE A 61 -11.47 4.32 -24.67
N ILE A 62 -11.48 3.45 -23.65
CA ILE A 62 -11.44 1.99 -23.85
C ILE A 62 -12.72 1.46 -24.50
N GLN A 63 -13.89 2.08 -24.24
CA GLN A 63 -15.12 1.73 -24.93
C GLN A 63 -15.07 2.06 -26.42
N ALA A 64 -14.47 3.20 -26.78
CA ALA A 64 -14.39 3.64 -28.17
C ALA A 64 -13.24 2.99 -28.94
N VAL A 65 -12.10 2.78 -28.27
CA VAL A 65 -10.90 2.13 -28.79
C VAL A 65 -10.52 1.00 -27.82
N PRO A 66 -11.17 -0.17 -27.96
CA PRO A 66 -10.83 -1.34 -27.17
C PRO A 66 -9.34 -1.63 -27.31
N ALA A 67 -8.67 -1.83 -26.18
CA ALA A 67 -7.23 -2.10 -26.08
C ALA A 67 -6.26 -0.91 -26.24
N GLN A 68 -6.72 0.34 -26.14
CA GLN A 68 -5.81 1.49 -26.04
C GLN A 68 -4.89 1.37 -24.80
N ILE A 69 -3.60 1.14 -25.02
CA ILE A 69 -2.61 0.80 -23.99
C ILE A 69 -2.40 1.91 -22.95
N ASP A 70 -2.32 3.18 -23.32
CA ASP A 70 -2.06 4.28 -22.38
C ASP A 70 -3.23 4.50 -21.42
N ALA A 71 -4.47 4.32 -21.90
CA ALA A 71 -5.65 4.38 -21.04
C ALA A 71 -5.68 3.21 -20.03
N VAL A 72 -5.28 2.01 -20.46
CA VAL A 72 -5.19 0.84 -19.57
C VAL A 72 -4.04 1.01 -18.58
N HIS A 73 -2.91 1.58 -18.99
CA HIS A 73 -1.80 1.91 -18.11
C HIS A 73 -2.24 2.91 -17.04
N LEU A 74 -2.92 3.98 -17.44
CA LEU A 74 -3.43 4.96 -16.49
C LEU A 74 -4.47 4.38 -15.52
N LEU A 75 -5.32 3.44 -15.95
CA LEU A 75 -6.19 2.69 -15.03
C LEU A 75 -5.39 1.85 -14.02
N GLY A 76 -4.27 1.27 -14.43
CA GLY A 76 -3.35 0.56 -13.53
C GLY A 76 -2.72 1.50 -12.50
N LEU A 77 -2.30 2.70 -12.91
CA LEU A 77 -1.77 3.72 -12.00
C LEU A 77 -2.83 4.23 -11.02
N ILE A 78 -4.06 4.45 -11.50
CA ILE A 78 -5.19 4.83 -10.65
C ILE A 78 -5.46 3.72 -9.62
N ALA A 79 -5.45 2.46 -10.03
CA ALA A 79 -5.64 1.33 -9.11
C ALA A 79 -4.50 1.23 -8.07
N LEU A 80 -3.25 1.54 -8.45
CA LEU A 80 -2.15 1.65 -7.48
C LEU A 80 -2.38 2.77 -6.47
N LYS A 81 -2.82 3.96 -6.93
CA LYS A 81 -3.14 5.08 -6.04
C LYS A 81 -4.34 4.81 -5.12
N ASP A 82 -5.31 4.05 -5.60
CA ASP A 82 -6.46 3.58 -4.82
C ASP A 82 -6.09 2.40 -3.89
N GLY A 83 -4.92 1.79 -4.05
CA GLY A 83 -4.58 0.57 -3.32
C GLY A 83 -5.37 -0.67 -3.76
N ASP A 84 -6.08 -0.64 -4.89
CA ASP A 84 -6.64 -1.86 -5.50
C ASP A 84 -5.55 -2.63 -6.24
N ILE A 85 -4.71 -3.34 -5.49
CA ILE A 85 -3.52 -4.01 -6.01
C ILE A 85 -3.89 -5.15 -6.98
N GLU A 86 -5.01 -5.83 -6.76
CA GLU A 86 -5.49 -6.86 -7.69
C GLU A 86 -5.86 -6.27 -9.07
N ALA A 87 -6.57 -5.14 -9.10
CA ALA A 87 -6.86 -4.43 -10.33
C ALA A 87 -5.60 -3.84 -10.98
N ALA A 88 -4.69 -3.27 -10.18
CA ALA A 88 -3.42 -2.73 -10.65
C ALA A 88 -2.59 -3.79 -11.38
N VAL A 89 -2.35 -4.95 -10.75
CA VAL A 89 -1.62 -6.07 -11.36
C VAL A 89 -2.32 -6.52 -12.65
N THR A 90 -3.65 -6.59 -12.66
CA THR A 90 -4.42 -6.98 -13.84
C THR A 90 -4.22 -6.01 -15.00
N HIS A 91 -4.38 -4.71 -14.77
CA HIS A 91 -4.21 -3.70 -15.81
C HIS A 91 -2.76 -3.60 -16.30
N LEU A 92 -1.79 -3.57 -15.39
CA LEU A 92 -0.37 -3.41 -15.74
C LEU A 92 0.21 -4.66 -16.40
N SER A 93 -0.23 -5.86 -16.02
CA SER A 93 0.13 -7.10 -16.74
C SER A 93 -0.37 -7.08 -18.18
N ASN A 94 -1.59 -6.56 -18.41
CA ASN A 94 -2.13 -6.41 -19.76
C ASN A 94 -1.34 -5.40 -20.60
N VAL A 95 -0.83 -4.32 -19.98
CA VAL A 95 0.03 -3.34 -20.63
C VAL A 95 1.35 -3.97 -21.03
N VAL A 96 2.08 -4.59 -20.08
CA VAL A 96 3.39 -5.22 -20.34
C VAL A 96 3.29 -6.36 -21.34
N LYS A 97 2.18 -7.13 -21.36
CA LYS A 97 1.95 -8.17 -22.36
C LYS A 97 1.87 -7.63 -23.79
N ARG A 98 1.44 -6.37 -23.96
CA ARG A 98 1.28 -5.71 -25.27
C ARG A 98 2.52 -4.92 -25.67
N ASP A 99 3.12 -4.22 -24.72
CA ASP A 99 4.33 -3.44 -24.91
C ASP A 99 5.23 -3.60 -23.67
N ALA A 100 6.34 -4.31 -23.85
CA ALA A 100 7.37 -4.49 -22.84
C ALA A 100 8.66 -3.74 -23.18
N THR A 101 8.59 -2.74 -24.07
CA THR A 101 9.75 -1.92 -24.48
C THR A 101 9.90 -0.66 -23.63
N LYS A 102 8.85 -0.28 -22.90
CA LYS A 102 8.83 0.90 -22.04
C LYS A 102 9.19 0.53 -20.59
N PRO A 103 10.28 1.07 -20.02
CA PRO A 103 10.73 0.74 -18.66
C PRO A 103 9.69 1.10 -17.61
N GLN A 104 8.96 2.21 -17.77
CA GLN A 104 7.91 2.63 -16.86
C GLN A 104 6.76 1.61 -16.76
N TYR A 105 6.39 0.93 -17.85
CA TYR A 105 5.33 -0.08 -17.79
C TYR A 105 5.75 -1.29 -16.95
N ILE A 106 7.00 -1.71 -17.13
CA ILE A 106 7.56 -2.86 -16.41
C ILE A 106 7.78 -2.50 -14.93
N ALA A 107 8.32 -1.32 -14.65
CA ALA A 107 8.55 -0.88 -13.27
C ALA A 107 7.25 -0.70 -12.49
N ASN A 108 6.20 -0.13 -13.10
CA ASN A 108 4.89 -0.02 -12.46
C ASN A 108 4.29 -1.41 -12.15
N LEU A 109 4.44 -2.38 -13.05
CA LEU A 109 4.04 -3.76 -12.75
C LEU A 109 4.90 -4.37 -11.63
N GLY A 110 6.19 -4.06 -11.60
CA GLY A 110 7.09 -4.41 -10.50
C GLY A 110 6.61 -3.86 -9.15
N PHE A 111 6.18 -2.61 -9.13
CA PHE A 111 5.59 -1.97 -7.95
C PHE A 111 4.29 -2.65 -7.51
N ALA A 112 3.39 -2.95 -8.45
CA ALA A 112 2.19 -3.72 -8.13
C ALA A 112 2.51 -5.13 -7.56
N TYR A 113 3.56 -5.79 -8.06
CA TYR A 113 4.02 -7.06 -7.48
C TYR A 113 4.66 -6.89 -6.11
N HIS A 114 5.38 -5.79 -5.87
CA HIS A 114 5.95 -5.47 -4.56
C HIS A 114 4.85 -5.33 -3.51
N GLU A 115 3.83 -4.52 -3.80
CA GLU A 115 2.67 -4.32 -2.93
C GLU A 115 1.84 -5.60 -2.74
N GLN A 116 1.81 -6.48 -3.74
CA GLN A 116 1.18 -7.80 -3.63
C GLN A 116 2.01 -8.82 -2.83
N GLY A 117 3.24 -8.49 -2.42
CA GLY A 117 4.17 -9.38 -1.73
C GLY A 117 4.87 -10.40 -2.63
N LYS A 118 4.79 -10.25 -3.96
CA LYS A 118 5.48 -11.10 -4.95
C LYS A 118 6.88 -10.53 -5.25
N LEU A 119 7.74 -10.51 -4.23
CA LEU A 119 9.03 -9.81 -4.27
C LEU A 119 9.97 -10.29 -5.39
N ASP A 120 10.02 -11.59 -5.67
CA ASP A 120 10.85 -12.12 -6.78
C ASP A 120 10.43 -11.55 -8.14
N LEU A 121 9.11 -11.42 -8.37
CA LEU A 121 8.58 -10.82 -9.60
C LEU A 121 8.86 -9.32 -9.65
N ALA A 122 8.77 -8.62 -8.51
CA ALA A 122 9.09 -7.21 -8.40
C ALA A 122 10.56 -6.93 -8.74
N ILE A 123 11.49 -7.66 -8.11
CA ILE A 123 12.94 -7.55 -8.36
C ILE A 123 13.25 -7.81 -9.84
N ALA A 124 12.67 -8.86 -10.43
CA ALA A 124 12.87 -9.19 -11.83
C ALA A 124 12.36 -8.07 -12.75
N ALA A 125 11.21 -7.48 -12.44
CA ALA A 125 10.64 -6.37 -13.19
C ALA A 125 11.52 -5.11 -13.09
N TYR A 126 11.94 -4.69 -11.90
CA TYR A 126 12.80 -3.52 -11.75
C TYR A 126 14.15 -3.68 -12.45
N ARG A 127 14.80 -4.84 -12.31
CA ARG A 127 16.05 -5.14 -13.05
C ARG A 127 15.86 -5.08 -14.56
N LYS A 128 14.72 -5.57 -15.07
CA LYS A 128 14.39 -5.46 -16.50
C LYS A 128 14.16 -4.01 -16.93
N ALA A 129 13.49 -3.20 -16.12
CA ALA A 129 13.30 -1.78 -16.40
C ALA A 129 14.65 -1.04 -16.45
N ILE A 130 15.54 -1.28 -15.47
CA ILE A 130 16.90 -0.73 -15.43
C ILE A 130 17.74 -1.19 -16.64
N ALA A 131 17.57 -2.44 -17.10
CA ALA A 131 18.27 -2.92 -18.28
C ALA A 131 17.81 -2.23 -19.58
N LEU A 132 16.55 -1.81 -19.66
CA LEU A 132 16.03 -1.02 -20.79
C LEU A 132 16.45 0.44 -20.71
N GLU A 133 16.43 1.04 -19.52
CA GLU A 133 16.84 2.41 -19.29
C GLU A 133 17.63 2.51 -17.97
N PRO A 134 18.98 2.50 -18.02
CA PRO A 134 19.82 2.51 -16.81
C PRO A 134 19.65 3.75 -15.92
N ARG A 135 19.08 4.83 -16.46
CA ARG A 135 18.82 6.09 -15.75
C ARG A 135 17.41 6.20 -15.18
N TYR A 136 16.59 5.15 -15.26
CA TYR A 136 15.21 5.17 -14.78
C TYR A 136 15.16 5.09 -13.24
N LEU A 137 15.10 6.28 -12.62
CA LEU A 137 15.22 6.50 -11.17
C LEU A 137 14.25 5.64 -10.34
N ASP A 138 12.96 5.61 -10.68
CA ASP A 138 11.93 4.90 -9.91
C ASP A 138 12.24 3.40 -9.78
N ALA A 139 12.86 2.77 -10.79
CA ALA A 139 13.21 1.37 -10.70
C ALA A 139 14.40 1.12 -9.79
N HIS A 140 15.40 2.01 -9.75
CA HIS A 140 16.50 1.91 -8.78
C HIS A 140 16.00 2.14 -7.36
N TYR A 141 15.15 3.16 -7.15
CA TYR A 141 14.55 3.41 -5.85
C TYR A 141 13.69 2.22 -5.42
N ASN A 142 12.72 1.77 -6.19
CA ASN A 142 11.88 0.65 -5.75
C ASN A 142 12.65 -0.69 -5.62
N LEU A 143 13.74 -0.87 -6.38
CA LEU A 143 14.62 -2.03 -6.22
C LEU A 143 15.35 -2.03 -4.88
N HIS A 144 15.73 -0.86 -4.33
CA HIS A 144 16.39 -0.82 -3.02
C HIS A 144 15.53 -1.50 -1.94
N ALA A 145 14.26 -1.10 -1.86
CA ALA A 145 13.31 -1.62 -0.87
C ALA A 145 13.11 -3.12 -1.03
N ALA A 146 12.92 -3.59 -2.27
CA ALA A 146 12.79 -5.01 -2.57
C ALA A 146 14.06 -5.83 -2.25
N LEU A 147 15.23 -5.19 -2.18
CA LEU A 147 16.53 -5.81 -1.86
C LEU A 147 16.95 -5.66 -0.40
N ILE A 148 16.12 -5.08 0.47
CA ILE A 148 16.43 -5.00 1.91
C ILE A 148 16.46 -6.42 2.50
N ASP A 149 17.67 -6.87 2.83
CA ASP A 149 17.95 -8.02 3.69
C ASP A 149 18.82 -7.54 4.85
N ALA A 150 18.31 -7.61 6.08
CA ALA A 150 19.03 -7.18 7.28
C ALA A 150 20.39 -7.88 7.48
N LYS A 151 20.63 -9.03 6.82
CA LYS A 151 21.93 -9.73 6.84
C LYS A 151 22.89 -9.25 5.75
N ASN A 152 22.38 -8.67 4.67
CA ASN A 152 23.17 -8.21 3.53
C ASN A 152 22.51 -7.00 2.84
N LEU A 153 22.77 -5.81 3.37
CA LEU A 153 22.23 -4.56 2.84
C LEU A 153 22.98 -4.02 1.61
N ALA A 154 24.10 -4.62 1.22
CA ALA A 154 24.94 -4.11 0.13
C ALA A 154 24.19 -3.93 -1.20
N PRO A 155 23.33 -4.86 -1.66
CA PRO A 155 22.55 -4.67 -2.90
C PRO A 155 21.52 -3.53 -2.81
N SER A 156 20.90 -3.35 -1.64
CA SER A 156 19.96 -2.23 -1.39
C SER A 156 20.70 -0.89 -1.42
N ILE A 157 21.84 -0.80 -0.71
CA ILE A 157 22.68 0.40 -0.66
C ILE A 157 23.17 0.79 -2.07
N ALA A 158 23.65 -0.17 -2.85
CA ALA A 158 24.09 0.10 -4.24
C ALA A 158 22.95 0.67 -5.12
N SER A 159 21.71 0.24 -4.88
CA SER A 159 20.55 0.78 -5.60
C SER A 159 20.24 2.22 -5.20
N LEU A 160 20.37 2.57 -3.91
CA LEU A 160 20.23 3.96 -3.42
C LEU A 160 21.38 4.86 -3.92
N GLU A 161 22.61 4.36 -3.92
CA GLU A 161 23.77 5.08 -4.47
C GLU A 161 23.56 5.41 -5.95
N ALA A 162 22.95 4.49 -6.72
CA ALA A 162 22.58 4.75 -8.12
C ALA A 162 21.51 5.85 -8.24
N VAL A 163 20.51 5.89 -7.36
CA VAL A 163 19.52 6.99 -7.31
C VAL A 163 20.22 8.32 -7.04
N ILE A 164 21.08 8.38 -6.03
CA ILE A 164 21.79 9.62 -5.64
C ILE A 164 22.79 10.06 -6.72
N GLN A 165 23.43 9.12 -7.42
CA GLN A 165 24.30 9.45 -8.55
C GLN A 165 23.52 10.12 -9.70
N LEU A 166 22.30 9.65 -9.96
CA LEU A 166 21.43 10.17 -11.01
C LEU A 166 20.70 11.45 -10.59
N ASN A 167 20.37 11.58 -9.31
CA ASN A 167 19.73 12.73 -8.68
C ASN A 167 20.36 13.02 -7.30
N PRO A 168 21.40 13.88 -7.23
CA PRO A 168 22.10 14.16 -5.98
C PRO A 168 21.30 14.92 -4.91
N GLN A 169 20.08 15.36 -5.23
CA GLN A 169 19.18 16.09 -4.31
C GLN A 169 17.95 15.26 -3.92
N ASP A 170 17.95 13.97 -4.22
CA ASP A 170 16.88 13.06 -3.85
C ASP A 170 16.87 12.83 -2.33
N ALA A 171 16.10 13.65 -1.60
CA ALA A 171 16.11 13.64 -0.15
C ALA A 171 15.63 12.31 0.45
N ASP A 172 14.72 11.61 -0.24
CA ASP A 172 14.23 10.30 0.17
C ASP A 172 15.33 9.25 0.06
N ALA A 173 16.06 9.21 -1.06
CA ALA A 173 17.17 8.27 -1.23
C ALA A 173 18.34 8.57 -0.29
N ILE A 174 18.65 9.86 -0.08
CA ILE A 174 19.70 10.29 0.87
C ILE A 174 19.33 9.87 2.30
N PHE A 175 18.07 10.09 2.72
CA PHE A 175 17.59 9.65 4.03
C PHE A 175 17.71 8.13 4.18
N MET A 176 17.21 7.36 3.21
CA MET A 176 17.24 5.89 3.27
C MET A 176 18.67 5.36 3.28
N LEU A 177 19.58 5.98 2.50
CA LEU A 177 21.00 5.61 2.52
C LEU A 177 21.63 5.90 3.89
N GLY A 178 21.44 7.10 4.42
CA GLY A 178 21.95 7.47 5.74
C GLY A 178 21.43 6.53 6.84
N MET A 179 20.14 6.21 6.82
CA MET A 179 19.52 5.29 7.77
C MET A 179 20.10 3.87 7.67
N LEU A 180 20.29 3.34 6.46
CA LEU A 180 20.88 2.01 6.28
C LEU A 180 22.36 1.96 6.67
N GLN A 181 23.11 3.02 6.39
CA GLN A 181 24.51 3.14 6.84
C GLN A 181 24.60 3.20 8.37
N ASP A 182 23.75 3.98 9.04
CA ASP A 182 23.73 4.06 10.50
C ASP A 182 23.30 2.72 11.11
N TYR A 183 22.31 2.05 10.50
CA TYR A 183 21.88 0.71 10.89
C TYR A 183 23.03 -0.32 10.84
N GLN A 184 23.92 -0.22 9.86
CA GLN A 184 25.11 -1.07 9.75
C GLN A 184 26.25 -0.68 10.71
N GLY A 185 26.09 0.42 11.46
CA GLY A 185 27.13 0.96 12.34
C GLY A 185 28.13 1.88 11.63
N ASN A 186 27.89 2.23 10.36
CA ASN A 186 28.72 3.16 9.59
C ASN A 186 28.34 4.62 9.91
N THR A 187 28.41 5.01 11.18
CA THR A 187 27.87 6.29 11.68
C THR A 187 28.44 7.51 10.94
N LYS A 188 29.72 7.53 10.60
CA LYS A 188 30.32 8.65 9.84
C LYS A 188 29.73 8.81 8.44
N ALA A 189 29.44 7.71 7.76
CA ALA A 189 28.83 7.75 6.44
C ALA A 189 27.38 8.24 6.56
N ALA A 190 26.66 7.78 7.57
CA ALA A 190 25.30 8.22 7.84
C ALA A 190 25.21 9.72 8.16
N GLU A 191 26.08 10.24 9.03
CA GLU A 191 26.14 11.67 9.38
C GLU A 191 26.34 12.53 8.12
N ALA A 192 27.27 12.13 7.24
CA ALA A 192 27.50 12.84 5.98
C ALA A 192 26.27 12.86 5.07
N GLU A 193 25.45 11.80 5.04
CA GLU A 193 24.19 11.79 4.30
C GLU A 193 23.12 12.66 4.97
N PHE A 194 22.93 12.54 6.28
CA PHE A 194 21.93 13.33 7.02
C PHE A 194 22.21 14.84 6.98
N GLU A 195 23.48 15.26 6.99
CA GLU A 195 23.86 16.67 6.86
C GLU A 195 23.36 17.30 5.55
N LYS A 196 23.26 16.52 4.45
CA LYS A 196 22.77 17.02 3.15
C LYS A 196 21.29 17.37 3.19
N ILE A 197 20.52 16.72 4.07
CA ILE A 197 19.06 16.82 4.14
C ILE A 197 18.54 17.45 5.45
N GLN A 198 19.43 17.88 6.36
CA GLN A 198 19.06 18.46 7.65
C GLN A 198 18.16 19.70 7.56
N HIS A 199 18.21 20.41 6.43
CA HIS A 199 17.37 21.58 6.13
C HIS A 199 16.28 21.26 5.10
N GLY A 200 15.93 19.99 4.93
CA GLY A 200 14.85 19.54 4.06
C GLY A 200 13.47 20.03 4.50
N ASP A 201 12.45 19.55 3.79
CA ASP A 201 11.06 19.83 4.11
C ASP A 201 10.62 19.24 5.47
N ALA A 202 9.35 19.46 5.82
CA ALA A 202 8.79 18.98 7.08
C ALA A 202 8.82 17.45 7.19
N LEU A 203 8.55 16.73 6.09
CA LEU A 203 8.54 15.27 6.06
C LEU A 203 9.94 14.71 6.34
N ILE A 204 10.97 15.24 5.69
CA ILE A 204 12.36 14.83 5.90
C ILE A 204 12.81 15.09 7.34
N LYS A 205 12.45 16.24 7.92
CA LYS A 205 12.75 16.53 9.33
C LYS A 205 12.07 15.53 10.28
N SER A 206 10.81 15.18 10.02
CA SER A 206 10.10 14.17 10.81
C SER A 206 10.69 12.78 10.66
N ARG A 207 11.19 12.40 9.48
CA ARG A 207 11.91 11.14 9.27
C ARG A 207 13.23 11.09 10.04
N LEU A 208 13.99 12.18 10.05
CA LEU A 208 15.21 12.30 10.87
C LEU A 208 14.91 12.18 12.37
N ASP A 209 13.86 12.87 12.86
CA ASP A 209 13.38 12.74 14.25
C ASP A 209 12.95 11.31 14.58
N ALA A 210 12.19 10.67 13.69
CA ALA A 210 11.76 9.28 13.84
C ALA A 210 12.96 8.32 13.94
N TRP A 211 13.96 8.47 13.08
CA TRP A 211 15.17 7.64 13.13
C TRP A 211 15.95 7.84 14.43
N GLN A 212 16.17 9.10 14.83
CA GLN A 212 16.87 9.44 16.07
C GLN A 212 16.14 8.88 17.31
N TYR A 213 14.82 9.05 17.36
CA TYR A 213 14.01 8.50 18.44
C TYR A 213 14.06 6.97 18.46
N PHE A 214 13.85 6.33 17.32
CA PHE A 214 13.76 4.87 17.24
C PHE A 214 15.08 4.23 17.69
N LYS A 215 16.21 4.76 17.21
CA LYS A 215 17.55 4.34 17.64
C LYS A 215 17.79 4.63 19.14
N GLY A 216 17.36 5.77 19.64
CA GLY A 216 17.52 6.14 21.06
C GLY A 216 16.64 5.32 22.02
N ALA A 217 15.47 4.86 21.56
CA ALA A 217 14.54 4.05 22.34
C ALA A 217 15.02 2.60 22.50
N ILE A 218 15.87 2.11 21.60
CA ILE A 218 16.39 0.74 21.59
C ILE A 218 17.77 0.71 22.23
N LYS A 219 17.87 0.11 23.43
CA LYS A 219 19.13 0.03 24.19
C LYS A 219 20.08 -1.05 23.70
N ASP A 220 19.54 -2.09 23.07
CA ASP A 220 20.28 -3.26 22.60
C ASP A 220 20.49 -3.20 21.08
N LYS A 221 20.64 -4.37 20.45
CA LYS A 221 20.73 -4.48 18.99
C LYS A 221 19.43 -4.01 18.32
N LEU A 222 19.55 -3.14 17.32
CA LEU A 222 18.42 -2.74 16.48
C LEU A 222 17.73 -3.97 15.86
N PRO A 223 16.38 -4.01 15.83
CA PRO A 223 15.65 -5.08 15.20
C PRO A 223 15.92 -5.12 13.69
N PRO A 224 15.62 -6.23 12.99
CA PRO A 224 15.72 -6.29 11.54
C PRO A 224 14.95 -5.17 10.83
N VAL A 225 15.63 -4.50 9.91
CA VAL A 225 14.97 -3.62 8.91
C VAL A 225 14.34 -4.49 7.83
N THR A 226 13.16 -4.07 7.35
CA THR A 226 12.43 -4.70 6.24
C THR A 226 12.12 -3.66 5.16
N GLY A 227 11.88 -4.12 3.93
CA GLY A 227 11.60 -3.23 2.80
C GLY A 227 10.25 -3.45 2.11
N SER A 228 9.39 -4.32 2.66
CA SER A 228 8.05 -4.56 2.12
C SER A 228 7.08 -5.00 3.21
N ILE A 229 5.78 -4.76 2.99
CA ILE A 229 4.70 -5.20 3.89
C ILE A 229 4.79 -6.72 4.09
N HIS A 230 5.04 -7.46 3.01
CA HIS A 230 5.20 -8.91 3.05
C HIS A 230 6.32 -9.36 3.99
N ALA A 231 7.50 -8.74 3.90
CA ALA A 231 8.64 -9.08 4.75
C ALA A 231 8.37 -8.74 6.23
N THR A 232 7.74 -7.59 6.50
CA THR A 232 7.29 -7.19 7.84
C THR A 232 6.34 -8.22 8.43
N PHE A 233 5.31 -8.60 7.66
CA PHE A 233 4.29 -9.56 8.09
C PHE A 233 4.86 -10.96 8.28
N GLU A 234 5.79 -11.39 7.41
CA GLU A 234 6.45 -12.69 7.55
C GLU A 234 7.26 -12.75 8.85
N LEU A 235 7.98 -11.68 9.19
CA LEU A 235 8.71 -11.59 10.45
C LEU A 235 7.76 -11.60 11.66
N ALA A 236 6.71 -10.77 11.63
CA ALA A 236 5.74 -10.67 12.71
C ALA A 236 5.01 -12.00 12.97
N THR A 237 4.53 -12.66 11.92
CA THR A 237 3.87 -13.96 12.01
C THR A 237 4.80 -15.06 12.53
N LYS A 238 6.08 -15.06 12.13
CA LYS A 238 7.10 -15.97 12.68
C LYS A 238 7.37 -15.69 14.17
N ALA A 239 7.36 -14.43 14.59
CA ALA A 239 7.62 -14.03 15.97
C ALA A 239 6.43 -14.25 16.92
N SER A 240 5.21 -14.30 16.38
CA SER A 240 3.99 -14.52 17.15
C SER A 240 3.81 -16.01 17.52
N LYS A 241 4.20 -16.36 18.76
CA LYS A 241 4.21 -17.74 19.28
C LYS A 241 3.01 -18.09 20.18
N VAL A 242 2.29 -17.08 20.67
CA VAL A 242 1.07 -17.32 21.46
C VAL A 242 -0.02 -17.87 20.55
N LYS A 243 -0.96 -18.64 21.13
CA LYS A 243 -2.14 -19.11 20.41
C LYS A 243 -3.24 -18.06 20.49
N GLY A 244 -4.02 -17.94 19.43
CA GLY A 244 -5.21 -17.08 19.39
C GLY A 244 -5.44 -16.43 18.04
N ALA A 245 -6.29 -15.41 18.04
CA ALA A 245 -6.81 -14.77 16.84
C ALA A 245 -5.76 -13.91 16.13
N VAL A 246 -5.80 -13.89 14.78
CA VAL A 246 -5.12 -12.89 13.95
C VAL A 246 -6.16 -11.85 13.55
N LEU A 247 -5.89 -10.60 13.90
CA LEU A 247 -6.82 -9.49 13.77
C LEU A 247 -6.21 -8.42 12.86
N GLU A 248 -7.02 -7.89 11.96
CA GLU A 248 -6.70 -6.81 11.03
C GLU A 248 -7.69 -5.67 11.26
N PHE A 249 -7.20 -4.44 11.40
CA PHE A 249 -8.02 -3.24 11.51
C PHE A 249 -7.62 -2.27 10.40
N GLY A 250 -8.57 -1.89 9.54
CA GLY A 250 -8.29 -1.14 8.30
C GLY A 250 -8.10 -2.07 7.10
N VAL A 251 -9.17 -2.73 6.66
CA VAL A 251 -9.12 -3.73 5.59
C VAL A 251 -9.08 -3.08 4.21
N ARG A 252 -9.97 -2.12 3.94
CA ARG A 252 -10.24 -1.51 2.62
C ARG A 252 -10.36 -2.54 1.48
N HIS A 253 -9.29 -2.75 0.70
CA HIS A 253 -9.24 -3.71 -0.42
C HIS A 253 -8.78 -5.12 -0.01
N ALA A 254 -8.52 -5.35 1.28
CA ALA A 254 -8.04 -6.59 1.90
C ALA A 254 -6.65 -7.05 1.41
N ASN A 255 -5.77 -6.15 0.97
CA ASN A 255 -4.44 -6.52 0.47
C ASN A 255 -3.57 -7.13 1.59
N SER A 256 -3.40 -6.37 2.68
CA SER A 256 -2.72 -6.77 3.91
C SER A 256 -3.38 -8.00 4.51
N THR A 257 -4.70 -8.03 4.61
CA THR A 257 -5.48 -9.15 5.17
C THR A 257 -5.20 -10.47 4.42
N ARG A 258 -5.14 -10.44 3.08
CA ARG A 258 -4.79 -11.63 2.27
C ARG A 258 -3.37 -12.11 2.54
N GLN A 259 -2.43 -11.18 2.69
CA GLN A 259 -1.03 -11.51 3.00
C GLN A 259 -0.92 -12.13 4.40
N LEU A 260 -1.56 -11.54 5.40
CA LEU A 260 -1.61 -12.10 6.76
C LEU A 260 -2.24 -13.48 6.77
N ALA A 261 -3.38 -13.69 6.10
CA ALA A 261 -4.04 -14.99 6.06
C ALA A 261 -3.14 -16.07 5.44
N THR A 262 -2.40 -15.72 4.39
CA THR A 262 -1.44 -16.62 3.74
C THR A 262 -0.26 -16.97 4.66
N LEU A 263 0.32 -15.96 5.32
CA LEU A 263 1.50 -16.11 6.17
C LEU A 263 1.19 -16.77 7.51
N ALA A 264 0.10 -16.38 8.14
CA ALA A 264 -0.34 -16.90 9.43
C ALA A 264 -0.92 -18.33 9.32
N LYS A 265 -1.36 -18.73 8.12
CA LYS A 265 -1.95 -20.06 7.81
C LYS A 265 -3.11 -20.41 8.74
N GLN A 266 -3.92 -19.42 9.07
CA GLN A 266 -5.10 -19.56 9.91
C GLN A 266 -6.17 -18.56 9.47
N ASP A 267 -7.33 -18.63 10.12
CA ASP A 267 -8.39 -17.66 9.93
C ASP A 267 -7.94 -16.26 10.40
N VAL A 268 -8.32 -15.25 9.63
CA VAL A 268 -8.07 -13.83 9.92
C VAL A 268 -9.39 -13.09 10.03
N HIS A 269 -9.54 -12.29 11.08
CA HIS A 269 -10.69 -11.42 11.26
C HIS A 269 -10.31 -9.99 10.90
N GLY A 270 -10.91 -9.45 9.84
CA GLY A 270 -10.72 -8.08 9.39
C GLY A 270 -11.87 -7.19 9.79
N PHE A 271 -11.58 -6.02 10.34
CA PHE A 271 -12.56 -5.03 10.77
C PHE A 271 -12.39 -3.77 9.93
N ASP A 272 -13.49 -3.25 9.39
CA ASP A 272 -13.51 -2.01 8.61
C ASP A 272 -14.95 -1.50 8.45
N SER A 273 -15.16 -0.19 8.41
CA SER A 273 -16.46 0.39 8.07
C SER A 273 -16.77 0.27 6.57
N PHE A 274 -15.75 0.24 5.73
CA PHE A 274 -15.76 0.43 4.27
C PHE A 274 -16.31 1.79 3.83
N GLU A 275 -16.52 2.70 4.80
CA GLU A 275 -17.02 4.05 4.61
C GLU A 275 -15.91 5.10 4.61
N GLY A 276 -14.68 4.71 4.96
CA GLY A 276 -13.52 5.57 5.08
C GLY A 276 -13.30 6.05 6.52
N ILE A 277 -12.34 6.94 6.73
CA ILE A 277 -12.00 7.47 8.06
C ILE A 277 -13.16 8.29 8.67
N PRO A 278 -13.41 8.21 9.99
CA PRO A 278 -14.57 8.82 10.64
C PRO A 278 -14.47 10.34 10.86
N GLU A 279 -13.26 10.89 10.77
CA GLU A 279 -12.91 12.29 11.00
C GLU A 279 -11.81 12.75 10.03
N ASP A 280 -11.55 14.05 9.99
CA ASP A 280 -10.45 14.60 9.19
C ASP A 280 -9.10 14.17 9.77
N TRP A 281 -8.16 13.84 8.89
CA TRP A 281 -6.81 13.41 9.23
C TRP A 281 -5.78 14.22 8.45
N HIS A 282 -5.22 15.24 9.09
CA HIS A 282 -4.28 16.17 8.47
C HIS A 282 -4.88 16.81 7.20
N ASP A 283 -4.33 16.49 6.02
CA ASP A 283 -4.81 16.97 4.72
C ASP A 283 -5.89 16.06 4.11
N GLU A 284 -6.16 14.90 4.72
CA GLU A 284 -7.18 13.95 4.29
C GLU A 284 -8.52 14.25 4.96
N GLY A 285 -9.56 14.43 4.15
CA GLY A 285 -10.89 14.70 4.65
C GLY A 285 -11.58 13.44 5.18
N LYS A 286 -12.54 13.63 6.10
CA LYS A 286 -13.45 12.57 6.53
C LYS A 286 -14.01 11.79 5.33
N GLY A 287 -13.99 10.46 5.42
CA GLY A 287 -14.41 9.56 4.34
C GLY A 287 -13.33 9.28 3.31
N SER A 288 -12.10 9.81 3.45
CA SER A 288 -10.93 9.31 2.73
C SER A 288 -10.75 7.82 2.97
N TYR A 289 -10.13 7.14 1.99
CA TYR A 289 -9.90 5.68 1.98
C TYR A 289 -11.17 4.81 1.93
N SER A 290 -12.32 5.39 1.59
CA SER A 290 -13.59 4.68 1.43
C SER A 290 -13.63 3.80 0.18
N THR A 291 -14.15 2.57 0.31
CA THR A 291 -14.59 1.78 -0.86
C THR A 291 -16.05 2.06 -1.22
N ARG A 292 -16.66 3.10 -0.63
CA ARG A 292 -18.08 3.47 -0.77
C ARG A 292 -19.01 2.32 -0.34
N GLY A 293 -18.64 1.63 0.73
CA GLY A 293 -19.37 0.48 1.29
C GLY A 293 -19.19 -0.82 0.49
N VAL A 294 -18.31 -0.86 -0.51
CA VAL A 294 -18.05 -2.09 -1.28
C VAL A 294 -17.10 -2.98 -0.48
N ILE A 295 -17.64 -4.06 0.06
CA ILE A 295 -16.87 -5.08 0.78
C ILE A 295 -16.12 -5.95 -0.25
N PRO A 296 -14.78 -6.11 -0.14
CA PRO A 296 -14.00 -6.90 -1.08
C PRO A 296 -14.33 -8.40 -0.98
N LYS A 297 -14.21 -9.11 -2.11
CA LYS A 297 -14.37 -10.57 -2.14
C LYS A 297 -13.12 -11.25 -1.60
N VAL A 298 -13.20 -11.86 -0.43
CA VAL A 298 -12.07 -12.53 0.23
C VAL A 298 -12.20 -14.06 0.20
N PRO A 299 -11.10 -14.82 0.40
CA PRO A 299 -11.15 -16.28 0.51
C PRO A 299 -11.86 -16.68 1.81
N SER A 300 -12.27 -17.94 1.91
CA SER A 300 -13.13 -18.42 3.01
C SER A 300 -12.51 -18.39 4.41
N ASN A 301 -11.18 -18.27 4.51
CA ASN A 301 -10.46 -18.15 5.77
C ASN A 301 -10.24 -16.68 6.20
N ILE A 302 -10.90 -15.72 5.54
CA ILE A 302 -10.92 -14.32 5.93
C ILE A 302 -12.36 -13.94 6.27
N HIS A 303 -12.56 -13.47 7.49
CA HIS A 303 -13.87 -13.10 8.01
C HIS A 303 -13.91 -11.58 8.18
N LEU A 304 -14.71 -10.91 7.36
CA LEU A 304 -14.84 -9.45 7.40
C LEU A 304 -16.01 -9.02 8.28
N HIS A 305 -15.72 -8.13 9.23
CA HIS A 305 -16.68 -7.51 10.14
C HIS A 305 -16.90 -6.08 9.70
N ALA A 306 -17.95 -5.86 8.90
CA ALA A 306 -18.27 -4.55 8.35
C ALA A 306 -18.96 -3.65 9.40
N GLY A 307 -18.37 -2.49 9.65
CA GLY A 307 -18.87 -1.46 10.57
C GLY A 307 -17.75 -0.84 11.42
N TRP A 308 -18.07 0.27 12.09
CA TRP A 308 -17.13 0.98 12.98
C TRP A 308 -16.60 0.08 14.10
N PHE A 309 -15.33 0.29 14.49
CA PHE A 309 -14.63 -0.58 15.43
C PHE A 309 -15.34 -0.67 16.79
N ASP A 310 -15.88 0.43 17.29
CA ASP A 310 -16.64 0.51 18.54
C ASP A 310 -17.98 -0.24 18.49
N ALA A 311 -18.51 -0.51 17.30
CA ALA A 311 -19.72 -1.31 17.10
C ALA A 311 -19.41 -2.79 16.85
N THR A 312 -18.42 -3.10 16.01
CA THR A 312 -18.18 -4.47 15.53
C THR A 312 -17.27 -5.28 16.44
N LEU A 313 -16.22 -4.67 16.98
CA LEU A 313 -15.24 -5.37 17.82
C LEU A 313 -15.86 -5.89 19.12
N PRO A 314 -16.72 -5.15 19.85
CA PRO A 314 -17.38 -5.69 21.04
C PRO A 314 -18.25 -6.92 20.75
N GLU A 315 -18.99 -6.95 19.63
CA GLU A 315 -19.81 -8.11 19.26
C GLU A 315 -18.95 -9.33 18.92
N PHE A 316 -17.82 -9.12 18.21
CA PHE A 316 -16.84 -10.16 18.00
C PHE A 316 -16.29 -10.70 19.33
N LEU A 317 -15.90 -9.82 20.25
CA LEU A 317 -15.31 -10.21 21.54
C LEU A 317 -16.29 -10.93 22.49
N LYS A 318 -17.61 -10.81 22.28
CA LYS A 318 -18.61 -11.62 23.01
C LYS A 318 -18.60 -13.09 22.57
N THR A 319 -18.32 -13.34 21.30
CA THR A 319 -18.40 -14.67 20.70
C THR A 319 -17.03 -15.35 20.57
N ASN A 320 -15.96 -14.56 20.39
CA ASN A 320 -14.59 -15.02 20.36
C ASN A 320 -13.88 -14.73 21.70
N THR A 321 -13.45 -15.81 22.37
CA THR A 321 -12.74 -15.78 23.66
C THR A 321 -11.24 -15.99 23.52
N GLU A 322 -10.72 -16.12 22.31
CA GLU A 322 -9.29 -16.28 22.05
C GLU A 322 -8.50 -15.04 22.46
N GLN A 323 -7.26 -15.26 22.87
CA GLN A 323 -6.30 -14.18 23.05
C GLN A 323 -5.91 -13.58 21.70
N ALA A 324 -5.44 -12.34 21.70
CA ALA A 324 -4.89 -11.75 20.49
C ALA A 324 -3.48 -12.33 20.24
N ARG A 325 -3.33 -13.09 19.16
CA ARG A 325 -2.05 -13.66 18.76
C ARG A 325 -1.22 -12.63 17.99
N LEU A 326 -1.83 -12.07 16.95
CA LEU A 326 -1.23 -11.09 16.05
C LEU A 326 -2.28 -10.05 15.73
N ILE A 327 -1.90 -8.79 15.84
CA ILE A 327 -2.76 -7.66 15.50
C ILE A 327 -2.02 -6.82 14.46
N ASN A 328 -2.68 -6.49 13.36
CA ASN A 328 -2.25 -5.44 12.46
C ASN A 328 -3.17 -4.24 12.65
N ILE A 329 -2.59 -3.11 13.04
CA ILE A 329 -3.22 -1.82 13.21
C ILE A 329 -2.87 -1.02 11.96
N ASP A 330 -3.85 -0.84 11.08
CA ASP A 330 -3.81 0.02 9.89
C ASP A 330 -5.00 0.99 9.99
N CYS A 331 -5.02 1.73 11.09
CA CYS A 331 -6.19 2.53 11.49
C CYS A 331 -6.11 3.98 10.99
N ASP A 332 -4.94 4.38 10.47
CA ASP A 332 -4.50 5.73 10.10
C ASP A 332 -4.44 6.72 11.27
N ILE A 333 -5.51 6.80 12.06
CA ILE A 333 -5.76 7.88 13.01
C ILE A 333 -5.67 7.45 14.47
N TYR A 334 -5.38 8.43 15.34
CA TYR A 334 -5.33 8.27 16.78
C TYR A 334 -6.59 7.63 17.39
N SER A 335 -7.77 8.17 17.08
CA SER A 335 -9.03 7.80 17.76
C SER A 335 -9.45 6.35 17.47
N SER A 336 -9.34 5.93 16.21
CA SER A 336 -9.52 4.54 15.76
C SER A 336 -8.54 3.59 16.45
N THR A 337 -7.24 3.92 16.43
CA THR A 337 -6.21 3.10 17.07
C THR A 337 -6.44 2.93 18.56
N LYS A 338 -6.77 4.04 19.24
CA LYS A 338 -7.08 4.03 20.68
C LYS A 338 -8.28 3.13 20.98
N THR A 339 -9.35 3.24 20.20
CA THR A 339 -10.56 2.42 20.35
C THR A 339 -10.22 0.93 20.25
N VAL A 340 -9.43 0.54 19.23
CA VAL A 340 -9.01 -0.84 19.03
C VAL A 340 -8.17 -1.35 20.21
N LEU A 341 -7.14 -0.60 20.61
CA LEU A 341 -6.25 -1.00 21.71
C LEU A 341 -7.00 -1.11 23.04
N ASP A 342 -7.91 -0.18 23.34
CA ASP A 342 -8.66 -0.18 24.59
C ASP A 342 -9.64 -1.37 24.66
N LEU A 343 -10.33 -1.67 23.55
CA LEU A 343 -11.26 -2.80 23.47
C LEU A 343 -10.55 -4.15 23.47
N LEU A 344 -9.38 -4.25 22.84
CA LEU A 344 -8.55 -5.46 22.84
C LEU A 344 -7.72 -5.64 24.09
N ALA A 345 -7.63 -4.66 24.98
CA ALA A 345 -6.74 -4.73 26.14
C ALA A 345 -6.90 -6.02 26.98
N PRO A 346 -8.12 -6.55 27.22
CA PRO A 346 -8.29 -7.83 27.93
C PRO A 346 -7.83 -9.09 27.16
N ARG A 347 -7.52 -8.96 25.87
CA ARG A 347 -7.05 -10.04 24.99
C ARG A 347 -5.57 -9.93 24.62
N ILE A 348 -4.94 -8.78 24.88
CA ILE A 348 -3.52 -8.56 24.65
C ILE A 348 -2.76 -9.15 25.84
N VAL A 349 -1.88 -10.11 25.54
CA VAL A 349 -1.14 -10.88 26.54
C VAL A 349 0.36 -10.83 26.25
N LYS A 350 1.17 -11.26 27.22
CA LYS A 350 2.60 -11.50 26.98
C LYS A 350 2.80 -12.43 25.78
N GLY A 351 3.53 -11.97 24.78
CA GLY A 351 3.81 -12.65 23.54
C GLY A 351 2.89 -12.28 22.37
N THR A 352 1.83 -11.49 22.60
CA THR A 352 1.06 -10.85 21.51
C THR A 352 2.01 -9.99 20.68
N VAL A 353 1.91 -10.14 19.36
CA VAL A 353 2.65 -9.30 18.40
C VAL A 353 1.68 -8.30 17.79
N ILE A 354 2.10 -7.03 17.73
CA ILE A 354 1.32 -5.95 17.13
C ILE A 354 2.18 -5.34 16.02
N ILE A 355 1.59 -5.21 14.84
CA ILE A 355 2.14 -4.48 13.71
C ILE A 355 1.36 -3.16 13.66
N PHE A 356 2.08 -2.05 13.59
CA PHE A 356 1.50 -0.73 13.36
C PHE A 356 1.90 -0.27 11.98
N ASP A 357 0.94 0.17 11.19
CA ASP A 357 1.17 0.88 9.93
C ASP A 357 1.31 2.39 10.18
N GLU A 358 2.05 3.09 9.32
CA GLU A 358 2.23 4.55 9.43
C GLU A 358 2.81 5.05 10.79
N TYR A 359 3.36 4.15 11.63
CA TYR A 359 3.87 4.40 12.99
C TYR A 359 5.14 5.27 13.01
N ILE A 360 5.93 5.24 11.94
CA ILE A 360 7.13 6.07 11.74
C ILE A 360 7.16 6.63 10.33
N GLY A 361 7.98 7.66 10.11
CA GLY A 361 8.34 8.09 8.76
C GLY A 361 7.36 9.05 8.07
N ASN A 362 6.25 9.36 8.73
CA ASN A 362 5.32 10.43 8.35
C ASN A 362 5.63 11.75 9.04
N GLN A 363 5.09 12.85 8.49
CA GLN A 363 5.25 14.18 9.07
C GLN A 363 4.73 14.25 10.52
N HIS A 364 3.56 13.65 10.78
CA HIS A 364 2.86 13.69 12.07
C HIS A 364 2.92 12.36 12.84
N TRP A 365 3.97 11.55 12.61
CA TRP A 365 4.07 10.18 13.13
C TRP A 365 3.92 10.05 14.66
N ARG A 366 4.09 11.15 15.43
CA ARG A 366 3.92 11.17 16.89
C ARG A 366 2.49 11.39 17.37
N GLU A 367 1.55 11.68 16.48
CA GLU A 367 0.22 12.18 16.85
C GLU A 367 -0.86 11.10 16.76
N ASP A 368 -0.65 10.10 15.91
CA ASP A 368 -1.64 9.09 15.55
C ASP A 368 -1.40 7.75 16.28
N GLU A 369 -1.06 6.68 15.54
CA GLU A 369 -0.92 5.34 16.10
C GLU A 369 0.14 5.25 17.21
N TYR A 370 1.27 5.97 17.03
CA TYR A 370 2.31 6.09 18.05
C TYR A 370 1.74 6.61 19.36
N LYS A 371 0.97 7.70 19.33
CA LYS A 371 0.41 8.32 20.52
C LYS A 371 -0.58 7.38 21.22
N ALA A 372 -1.49 6.79 20.45
CA ALA A 372 -2.46 5.84 20.98
C ALA A 372 -1.77 4.65 21.66
N PHE A 373 -0.69 4.12 21.06
CA PHE A 373 0.09 3.06 21.66
C PHE A 373 0.82 3.51 22.94
N GLN A 374 1.48 4.68 22.95
CA GLN A 374 2.15 5.20 24.15
C GLN A 374 1.17 5.38 25.32
N GLU A 375 -0.05 5.84 25.06
CA GLU A 375 -1.09 5.97 26.07
C GLU A 375 -1.61 4.61 26.56
N ALA A 376 -1.77 3.64 25.65
CA ALA A 376 -2.15 2.27 26.01
C ALA A 376 -1.09 1.59 26.90
N LEU A 377 0.21 1.76 26.58
CA LEU A 377 1.31 1.27 27.41
C LEU A 377 1.24 1.81 28.84
N LYS A 378 0.98 3.11 28.99
CA LYS A 378 0.82 3.75 30.31
C LYS A 378 -0.42 3.27 31.04
N THR A 379 -1.54 3.14 30.34
CA THR A 379 -2.84 2.79 30.91
C THR A 379 -2.88 1.33 31.37
N TYR A 380 -2.39 0.41 30.55
CA TYR A 380 -2.46 -1.03 30.79
C TYR A 380 -1.18 -1.63 31.38
N GLY A 381 -0.14 -0.81 31.58
CA GLY A 381 1.13 -1.23 32.16
C GLY A 381 1.90 -2.23 31.29
N TRP A 382 1.65 -2.24 29.99
CA TRP A 382 2.32 -3.14 29.06
C TRP A 382 3.80 -2.77 28.93
N LYS A 383 4.63 -3.80 28.87
CA LYS A 383 6.00 -3.70 28.40
C LYS A 383 6.08 -4.28 27.01
N TYR A 384 7.04 -3.82 26.22
CA TYR A 384 7.19 -4.29 24.86
C TYR A 384 8.65 -4.29 24.42
N GLU A 385 8.90 -5.00 23.34
CA GLU A 385 10.15 -4.93 22.58
C GLU A 385 9.85 -4.75 21.09
N TYR A 386 10.73 -4.06 20.37
CA TYR A 386 10.64 -3.94 18.92
C TYR A 386 11.20 -5.20 18.24
N LEU A 387 10.46 -5.73 17.27
CA LEU A 387 10.81 -6.93 16.52
C LEU A 387 11.26 -6.63 15.09
N ALA A 388 10.73 -5.58 14.47
CA ALA A 388 11.11 -5.12 13.13
C ALA A 388 10.67 -3.67 12.91
N PHE A 389 11.24 -3.05 11.89
CA PHE A 389 10.80 -1.74 11.41
C PHE A 389 11.04 -1.61 9.89
N SER A 390 10.36 -0.65 9.29
CA SER A 390 10.50 -0.29 7.88
C SER A 390 10.23 1.19 7.72
N PHE A 391 11.19 1.97 7.24
CA PHE A 391 10.93 3.35 6.83
C PHE A 391 10.31 3.42 5.43
N PHE A 392 10.46 2.37 4.62
CA PHE A 392 9.86 2.31 3.28
C PHE A 392 8.34 2.10 3.36
N THR A 393 7.90 1.18 4.21
CA THR A 393 6.48 0.90 4.45
C THR A 393 5.96 1.53 5.73
N LYS A 394 6.79 2.31 6.44
CA LYS A 394 6.43 3.03 7.68
C LYS A 394 5.98 2.15 8.85
N GLN A 395 6.12 0.84 8.72
CA GLN A 395 5.66 -0.13 9.69
C GLN A 395 6.63 -0.38 10.83
N VAL A 396 6.08 -0.65 12.01
CA VAL A 396 6.82 -1.13 13.17
C VAL A 396 6.14 -2.36 13.76
N VAL A 397 6.94 -3.35 14.15
CA VAL A 397 6.45 -4.56 14.80
C VAL A 397 6.93 -4.57 16.25
N VAL A 398 6.00 -4.78 17.18
CA VAL A 398 6.29 -4.91 18.61
C VAL A 398 5.78 -6.24 19.16
N ARG A 399 6.39 -6.71 20.24
CA ARG A 399 5.87 -7.82 21.05
C ARG A 399 5.66 -7.35 22.48
N ILE A 400 4.52 -7.70 23.06
CA ILE A 400 4.20 -7.44 24.47
C ILE A 400 4.96 -8.44 25.37
N CYS A 401 5.57 -7.96 26.46
CA CYS A 401 6.57 -8.69 27.26
C CYS A 401 6.19 -8.94 28.72
#